data_AF-A0A9Q0NDD0-F1
#
_entry.id   AF-A0A9Q0NDD0-F1
#
_cell.length_a   1.000
_cell.length_b   1.000
_cell.length_c   1.000
_cell.angle_alpha   90.00
_cell.angle_beta   90.00
_cell.angle_gamma   90.00
#
_symmetry.space_group_name_H-M   'P 1'
#
loop_
_entity.id
_entity.type
_entity.pdbx_description
1 polymer ?
#
loop_
_entity_poly.entity_id
_entity_poly.type
_entity_poly.pdbx_seq_one_letter_code
_entity_poly.pdbx_strand_id
1 'polypeptide(L)'
;MVFCLQMCVNVMNGCSDMDSKIRYAEKIQTFCGGEDPYLFQPSQCLDPLPRNVSYYGIINYYIYKESPFTMEMFRSYKSLEAYKYYESGFVLSIMCKKVGDNVVMVAKIISQIN
;
A
#
# COMPACT_ATOMS: atom_id res chain seq x y z
N MET A 1 8.73 2.73 6.95
CA MET A 1 7.35 2.88 6.42
C MET A 1 7.26 2.05 5.15
N VAL A 2 6.85 0.78 5.29
CA VAL A 2 6.74 -0.15 4.16
C VAL A 2 5.32 0.00 3.61
N PHE A 3 5.18 0.76 2.52
CA PHE A 3 3.93 0.78 1.76
C PHE A 3 3.84 -0.53 0.97
N CYS A 4 3.22 -1.55 1.57
CA CYS A 4 2.88 -2.80 0.88
C CYS A 4 1.56 -2.62 0.14
N LEU A 5 1.57 -1.78 -0.91
CA LEU A 5 0.47 -1.67 -1.87
C LEU A 5 0.84 -2.50 -3.09
N GLN A 6 0.45 -3.78 -3.10
CA GLN A 6 0.41 -4.57 -4.34
C GLN A 6 -0.66 -5.66 -4.22
N MET A 7 -1.86 -5.36 -4.71
CA MET A 7 -2.58 -6.21 -5.68
C MET A 7 -2.76 -7.71 -5.38
N CYS A 8 -2.98 -8.15 -4.13
CA CYS A 8 -3.07 -9.59 -3.81
C CYS A 8 -4.49 -10.22 -3.84
N VAL A 9 -5.60 -9.48 -3.79
CA VAL A 9 -6.95 -10.11 -3.70
C VAL A 9 -7.26 -11.03 -4.88
N ASN A 10 -6.96 -10.59 -6.10
CA ASN A 10 -7.29 -11.38 -7.30
C ASN A 10 -6.34 -12.59 -7.50
N VAL A 11 -5.31 -12.74 -6.65
CA VAL A 11 -4.33 -13.83 -6.75
C VAL A 11 -4.77 -15.04 -5.94
N MET A 12 -5.38 -14.88 -4.76
CA MET A 12 -5.67 -16.05 -3.88
C MET A 12 -6.75 -16.99 -4.41
N ASN A 13 -7.76 -16.48 -5.13
CA ASN A 13 -8.82 -17.30 -5.74
C ASN A 13 -8.49 -17.80 -7.15
N GLY A 14 -7.43 -17.27 -7.79
CA GLY A 14 -7.03 -17.61 -9.16
C GLY A 14 -5.68 -18.30 -9.29
N CYS A 15 -4.80 -18.21 -8.28
CA CYS A 15 -3.51 -18.88 -8.29
C CYS A 15 -3.62 -20.28 -7.67
N SER A 16 -3.45 -21.28 -8.53
CA SER A 16 -3.23 -22.68 -8.18
C SER A 16 -1.87 -22.95 -7.54
N ASP A 17 -0.97 -21.96 -7.50
CA ASP A 17 0.38 -22.07 -6.97
C ASP A 17 0.42 -22.10 -5.43
N MET A 18 0.92 -23.20 -4.87
CA MET A 18 0.99 -23.44 -3.42
C MET A 18 1.99 -22.49 -2.74
N ASP A 19 3.11 -22.20 -3.39
CA ASP A 19 4.17 -21.36 -2.83
C ASP A 19 3.70 -19.93 -2.61
N SER A 20 2.89 -19.40 -3.52
CA SER A 20 2.28 -18.09 -3.38
C SER A 20 1.31 -17.99 -2.20
N LYS A 21 0.58 -19.07 -1.90
CA LYS A 21 -0.32 -19.14 -0.73
C LYS A 21 0.47 -19.18 0.58
N ILE A 22 1.53 -19.99 0.63
CA ILE A 22 2.41 -20.08 1.81
C ILE A 22 3.04 -18.72 2.09
N ARG A 23 3.64 -18.09 1.08
CA ARG A 23 4.26 -16.76 1.21
C ARG A 23 3.25 -15.69 1.66
N TYR A 24 2.00 -15.77 1.21
CA TYR A 24 0.95 -14.85 1.65
C TYR A 24 0.59 -15.06 3.12
N ALA A 25 0.38 -16.32 3.53
CA ALA A 25 0.08 -16.67 4.93
C ALA A 25 1.19 -16.21 5.88
N GLU A 26 2.46 -16.42 5.51
CA GLU A 26 3.62 -15.96 6.28
C GLU A 26 3.65 -14.43 6.44
N LYS A 27 3.31 -13.68 5.38
CA LYS A 27 3.22 -12.22 5.43
C LYS A 27 2.10 -11.74 6.34
N ILE A 28 0.93 -12.37 6.29
CA ILE A 28 -0.18 -12.02 7.19
C ILE A 28 0.25 -12.25 8.64
N GLN A 29 0.86 -13.41 8.93
CA GLN A 29 1.29 -13.73 10.29
C GLN A 29 2.34 -12.74 10.80
N THR A 30 3.30 -12.38 9.95
CA THR A 30 4.44 -11.52 10.33
C THR A 30 4.05 -10.05 10.46
N PHE A 31 3.27 -9.52 9.52
CA PHE A 31 3.04 -8.07 9.41
C PHE A 31 1.64 -7.63 9.84
N CYS A 32 0.66 -8.53 9.73
CA CYS A 32 -0.76 -8.23 9.99
C CYS A 32 -1.30 -8.97 11.22
N GLY A 33 -0.42 -9.53 12.05
CA GLY A 33 -0.81 -10.17 13.31
C GLY A 33 -1.76 -11.36 13.15
N GLY A 34 -1.78 -12.01 11.98
CA GLY A 34 -2.71 -13.09 11.67
C GLY A 34 -4.06 -12.64 11.09
N GLU A 35 -4.34 -11.34 11.00
CA GLU A 35 -5.58 -10.82 10.42
C GLU A 35 -5.41 -10.47 8.94
N ASP A 36 -6.30 -10.98 8.09
CA ASP A 36 -6.27 -10.66 6.66
C ASP A 36 -6.70 -9.19 6.41
N PRO A 37 -5.86 -8.36 5.78
CA PRO A 37 -6.18 -6.96 5.48
C PRO A 37 -7.44 -6.75 4.65
N TYR A 38 -7.82 -7.73 3.83
CA TYR A 38 -9.01 -7.66 2.98
C TYR A 38 -10.31 -7.94 3.72
N LEU A 39 -10.22 -8.49 4.93
CA LEU A 39 -11.37 -8.73 5.81
C LEU A 39 -11.57 -7.59 6.82
N PHE A 40 -10.76 -6.53 6.75
CA PHE A 40 -10.89 -5.39 7.65
C PHE A 40 -12.23 -4.70 7.50
N GLN A 41 -12.90 -4.48 8.62
CA GLN A 41 -14.13 -3.71 8.66
C GLN A 41 -13.82 -2.21 8.80
N PRO A 42 -14.58 -1.33 8.12
CA PRO A 42 -14.37 0.12 8.21
C PRO A 42 -14.43 0.67 9.64
N SER A 43 -15.23 0.04 10.52
CA SER A 43 -15.36 0.41 11.94
C SER A 43 -14.08 0.23 12.76
N GLN A 44 -13.17 -0.63 12.30
CA GLN A 44 -11.89 -0.91 12.96
C GLN A 44 -10.74 -0.09 12.37
N CYS A 45 -11.04 0.71 11.34
CA CYS A 45 -10.03 1.48 10.63
C CYS A 45 -9.87 2.87 11.26
N LEU A 46 -8.62 3.28 11.38
CA LEU A 46 -8.24 4.65 11.70
C LEU A 46 -8.52 5.55 10.50
N ASP A 47 -8.72 6.83 10.78
CA ASP A 47 -8.77 7.84 9.73
C ASP A 47 -7.52 7.76 8.84
N PRO A 48 -7.69 7.90 7.51
CA PRO A 48 -6.56 7.86 6.58
C PRO A 48 -5.56 8.97 6.93
N LEU A 49 -4.28 8.64 6.75
CA LEU A 49 -3.08 9.46 7.01
C LEU A 49 -3.23 10.93 6.58
N PRO A 50 -2.43 11.86 7.15
CA PRO A 50 -2.62 13.30 6.97
C PRO A 50 -2.72 13.71 5.50
N ARG A 51 -3.84 14.35 5.16
CA ARG A 51 -4.16 14.84 3.81
C ARG A 51 -3.34 16.07 3.39
N ASN A 52 -2.56 16.63 4.31
CA ASN A 52 -1.88 17.91 4.13
C ASN A 52 -0.43 17.74 3.65
N VAL A 53 -0.23 16.95 2.60
CA VAL A 53 1.09 16.82 1.95
C VAL A 53 1.10 17.69 0.71
N SER A 54 2.00 18.67 0.65
CA SER A 54 2.18 19.50 -0.55
C SER A 54 2.78 18.67 -1.69
N TYR A 55 2.33 18.92 -2.93
CA TYR A 55 2.91 18.30 -4.13
C TYR A 55 4.43 18.50 -4.23
N TYR A 56 4.93 19.66 -3.80
CA TYR A 56 6.38 19.91 -3.73
C TYR A 56 7.07 18.96 -2.74
N GLY A 57 6.45 18.69 -1.59
CA GLY A 57 6.94 17.71 -0.62
C GLY A 57 6.97 16.28 -1.20
N ILE A 58 6.00 15.94 -2.04
CA ILE A 58 5.93 14.64 -2.72
C ILE A 58 7.08 14.48 -3.72
N ILE A 59 7.32 15.49 -4.56
CA ILE A 59 8.46 15.49 -5.51
C ILE A 59 9.78 15.39 -4.74
N ASN A 60 9.96 16.21 -3.70
CA ASN A 60 11.16 16.19 -2.88
C ASN A 60 11.41 14.82 -2.26
N TYR A 61 10.36 14.16 -1.79
CA TYR A 61 10.49 12.82 -1.26
C TYR A 61 10.86 11.79 -2.34
N TYR A 62 10.17 11.75 -3.48
CA TYR A 62 10.38 10.67 -4.45
C TYR A 62 11.62 10.84 -5.32
N ILE A 63 12.01 12.07 -5.64
CA ILE A 63 13.08 12.34 -6.60
C ILE A 63 14.37 12.71 -5.89
N TYR A 64 14.30 13.66 -4.96
CA TYR A 64 15.48 14.33 -4.40
C TYR A 64 15.97 13.74 -3.07
N LYS A 65 15.12 12.99 -2.36
CA LYS A 65 15.52 12.39 -1.08
C LYS A 65 16.53 11.28 -1.30
N GLU A 66 17.57 11.29 -0.48
CA GLU A 66 18.58 10.25 -0.45
C GLU A 66 18.14 9.03 0.38
N SER A 67 18.48 7.86 -0.12
CA SER A 67 18.34 6.61 0.62
C SER A 67 19.31 6.60 1.80
N PRO A 68 18.86 6.27 3.02
CA PRO A 68 19.75 6.18 4.17
C PRO A 68 20.77 5.03 4.06
N PHE A 69 20.59 4.12 3.11
CA PHE A 69 21.46 2.95 2.93
C PHE A 69 22.47 3.14 1.80
N THR A 70 22.02 3.67 0.65
CA THR A 70 22.88 3.81 -0.54
C THR A 70 23.43 5.21 -0.69
N MET A 71 22.93 6.19 0.07
CA MET A 71 23.27 7.62 -0.04
C MET A 71 23.01 8.22 -1.43
N GLU A 72 22.29 7.49 -2.29
CA GLU A 72 21.86 7.96 -3.61
C GLU A 72 20.44 8.50 -3.54
N MET A 73 20.15 9.50 -4.38
CA MET A 73 18.80 10.01 -4.58
C MET A 73 17.87 8.90 -5.10
N PHE A 74 16.64 8.84 -4.57
CA PHE A 74 15.68 7.80 -4.97
C PHE A 74 15.34 7.81 -6.46
N ARG A 75 15.18 9.00 -7.07
CA ARG A 75 14.79 9.16 -8.49
C ARG A 75 13.59 8.25 -8.87
N SER A 76 12.63 8.10 -7.96
CA SER A 76 11.50 7.19 -8.13
C SER A 76 10.39 7.81 -8.99
N TYR A 77 10.65 7.89 -10.29
CA TYR A 77 9.69 8.45 -11.26
C TYR A 77 8.41 7.62 -11.35
N LYS A 78 8.50 6.29 -11.18
CA LYS A 78 7.32 5.40 -11.16
C LYS A 78 6.38 5.69 -9.99
N SER A 79 6.93 5.98 -8.81
CA SER A 79 6.11 6.35 -7.66
C SER A 79 5.46 7.73 -7.84
N LEU A 80 6.16 8.68 -8.47
CA LEU A 80 5.59 9.98 -8.81
C LEU A 80 4.48 9.87 -9.85
N GLU A 81 4.61 8.97 -10.83
CA GLU A 81 3.56 8.67 -11.79
C GLU A 81 2.35 7.99 -11.12
N ALA A 82 2.59 7.05 -10.20
CA ALA A 82 1.54 6.43 -9.39
C ALA A 82 0.70 7.46 -8.60
N TYR A 83 1.34 8.52 -8.11
CA TYR A 83 0.65 9.63 -7.45
C TYR A 83 -0.33 10.36 -8.38
N LYS A 84 -0.02 10.50 -9.69
CA LYS A 84 -0.95 11.09 -10.66
C LYS A 84 -2.22 10.27 -10.82
N TYR A 85 -2.13 8.94 -10.77
CA TYR A 85 -3.32 8.07 -10.79
C TYR A 85 -4.13 8.22 -9.51
N TYR A 86 -3.49 8.39 -8.36
CA TYR A 86 -4.17 8.70 -7.10
C TYR A 86 -4.94 10.03 -7.20
N GLU A 87 -4.30 11.09 -7.69
CA GLU A 87 -4.92 12.41 -7.89
C GLU A 87 -6.05 12.36 -8.94
N SER A 88 -5.91 11.52 -9.97
CA SER A 88 -6.93 11.32 -11.00
C SER A 88 -8.17 10.54 -10.53
N GLY A 89 -8.26 10.18 -9.24
CA GLY A 89 -9.43 9.52 -8.65
C GLY A 89 -9.51 8.01 -8.88
N PHE A 90 -8.42 7.35 -9.27
CA PHE A 90 -8.40 5.88 -9.44
C PHE A 90 -8.54 5.13 -8.11
N VAL A 91 -8.20 5.78 -6.98
CA VAL A 91 -8.32 5.22 -5.63
C VAL A 91 -9.63 5.72 -5.02
N LEU A 92 -10.56 4.80 -4.78
CA LEU A 92 -11.90 5.09 -4.28
C LEU A 92 -11.93 5.28 -2.77
N SER A 93 -11.21 4.43 -2.03
CA SER A 93 -11.14 4.51 -0.59
C SER A 93 -9.82 3.99 -0.07
N ILE A 94 -9.37 4.54 1.05
CA ILE A 94 -8.19 4.09 1.79
C ILE A 94 -8.63 3.77 3.21
N MET A 95 -8.27 2.59 3.67
CA MET A 95 -8.50 2.10 5.02
C MET A 95 -7.15 1.86 5.68
N CYS A 96 -7.00 2.32 6.91
CA CYS A 96 -5.78 2.14 7.71
C CYS A 96 -6.13 1.41 9.00
N LYS A 97 -5.39 0.36 9.35
CA LYS A 97 -5.55 -0.32 10.64
C LYS A 97 -4.18 -0.47 11.30
N LYS A 98 -4.09 -0.10 12.58
CA LYS A 98 -2.89 -0.37 13.38
C LYS A 98 -2.92 -1.81 13.88
N VAL A 99 -1.85 -2.54 13.64
CA VAL A 99 -1.68 -3.94 14.08
C VAL A 99 -0.32 -4.05 14.77
N GLY A 100 -0.33 -4.17 16.10
CA GLY A 100 0.89 -4.06 16.91
C GLY A 100 1.59 -2.72 16.67
N ASP A 101 2.86 -2.77 16.31
CA ASP A 101 3.66 -1.59 15.94
C ASP A 101 3.55 -1.20 14.46
N ASN A 102 2.87 -2.01 13.65
CA ASN A 102 2.70 -1.77 12.23
C ASN A 102 1.41 -1.02 11.93
N VAL A 103 1.40 -0.27 10.82
CA VAL A 103 0.17 0.29 10.24
C VAL A 103 -0.03 -0.36 8.88
N VAL A 104 -1.13 -1.10 8.76
CA VAL A 104 -1.54 -1.75 7.52
C VAL A 104 -2.49 -0.81 6.79
N MET A 105 -2.21 -0.57 5.51
CA MET A 105 -3.04 0.26 4.64
C MET A 105 -3.60 -0.58 3.50
N VAL A 106 -4.90 -0.45 3.28
CA VAL A 106 -5.62 -1.10 2.18
C VAL A 106 -6.32 -0.03 1.37
N ALA A 107 -6.10 -0.04 0.05
CA ALA A 107 -6.77 0.87 -0.86
C ALA A 107 -7.69 0.11 -1.80
N LYS A 108 -8.91 0.61 -1.98
CA LYS A 108 -9.85 0.15 -3.01
C LYS A 108 -9.63 0.99 -4.26
N ILE A 109 -9.37 0.31 -5.37
CA ILE A 109 -9.21 0.94 -6.68
C ILE A 109 -10.46 0.73 -7.53
N ILE A 110 -10.62 1.56 -8.57
CA ILE A 110 -11.62 1.32 -9.61
C ILE A 110 -11.24 0.02 -10.32
N SER A 111 -12.08 -1.01 -10.19
CA SER A 111 -12.00 -2.17 -11.08
C SER A 111 -12.46 -1.72 -12.46
N GLN A 112 -11.61 -1.82 -13.47
CA GLN A 112 -12.06 -1.71 -14.86
C GLN A 112 -13.14 -2.78 -15.06
N ILE A 113 -14.39 -2.37 -15.31
CA ILE A 113 -15.39 -3.21 -15.97
C ILE A 113 -15.29 -2.84 -17.44
N ASN A 114 -14.62 -3.70 -18.21
CA ASN A 114 -14.89 -3.93 -19.62
C ASN A 114 -14.28 -5.27 -20.01
#